data_AF-A0AAD6ATK8-F1
#
_entry.id   AF-A0AAD6ATK8-F1
#
_cell.length_a   1.000
_cell.length_b   1.000
_cell.length_c   1.000
_cell.angle_alpha   90.00
_cell.angle_beta   90.00
_cell.angle_gamma   90.00
#
_symmetry.space_group_name_H-M   'P 1'
#
loop_
_entity.id
_entity.type
_entity.pdbx_description
1 polymer ?
#
loop_
_entity_poly.entity_id
_entity_poly.type
_entity_poly.pdbx_seq_one_letter_code
_entity_poly.pdbx_strand_id
1 'polypeptide(L)'
;MTLNNNNRELSFSSLNKDDTGDYSCNISNPLSSEEAKYSMIVNLPPSCSGGCIAGIVIAVLFVIGAVGGGYYVYNTKKQQQQSSNTIRNNNKAEPQSDNKVEEAVYENTSAIYENE
;
A
#
# COMPACT_ATOMS: atom_id res chain seq x y z
N MET A 1 -35.67 -6.70 -14.58
CA MET A 1 -36.26 -6.70 -15.94
C MET A 1 -37.78 -6.81 -15.87
N THR A 2 -38.52 -6.22 -16.82
CA THR A 2 -39.98 -6.34 -16.98
C THR A 2 -40.36 -6.34 -18.46
N LEU A 3 -41.33 -7.16 -18.87
CA LEU A 3 -41.91 -7.13 -20.21
C LEU A 3 -43.14 -6.20 -20.24
N ASN A 4 -43.11 -5.21 -21.13
CA ASN A 4 -44.10 -4.15 -21.28
C ASN A 4 -44.71 -4.15 -22.70
N ASN A 5 -45.78 -3.36 -22.90
CA ASN A 5 -46.46 -3.18 -24.20
C ASN A 5 -46.81 -4.51 -24.91
N ASN A 6 -47.53 -5.40 -24.22
CA ASN A 6 -47.84 -6.77 -24.69
C ASN A 6 -46.58 -7.56 -25.09
N ASN A 7 -45.57 -7.51 -24.21
CA ASN A 7 -44.28 -8.20 -24.34
C ASN A 7 -43.41 -7.73 -25.53
N ARG A 8 -43.69 -6.55 -26.10
CA ARG A 8 -42.92 -5.96 -27.22
C ARG A 8 -41.80 -5.02 -26.76
N GLU A 9 -41.68 -4.80 -25.46
CA GLU A 9 -40.62 -4.00 -24.84
C GLU A 9 -40.06 -4.76 -23.63
N LEU A 10 -38.73 -4.83 -23.51
CA LEU A 10 -38.03 -5.35 -22.34
C LEU A 10 -37.35 -4.18 -21.63
N SER A 11 -37.85 -3.81 -20.45
CA SER A 11 -37.36 -2.65 -19.69
C SER A 11 -36.56 -3.09 -18.46
N PHE A 12 -35.53 -2.31 -18.11
CA PHE A 12 -34.70 -2.51 -16.91
C PHE A 12 -34.78 -1.26 -16.03
N SER A 13 -35.28 -1.39 -14.80
CA SER A 13 -35.35 -0.29 -13.81
C SER A 13 -33.99 0.05 -13.20
N SER A 14 -33.10 -0.94 -13.15
CA SER A 14 -31.70 -0.86 -12.76
C SER A 14 -30.95 -1.99 -13.47
N LEU A 15 -29.65 -1.84 -13.65
CA LEU A 15 -28.78 -2.84 -14.28
C LEU A 15 -27.86 -3.47 -13.23
N ASN A 16 -27.77 -4.79 -13.24
CA ASN A 16 -26.80 -5.61 -12.51
C ASN A 16 -25.84 -6.27 -13.50
N LYS A 17 -24.68 -6.76 -13.02
CA LYS A 17 -23.73 -7.47 -13.89
C LYS A 17 -24.36 -8.70 -14.54
N ASP A 18 -25.27 -9.35 -13.81
CA ASP A 18 -25.98 -10.56 -14.23
C ASP A 18 -27.04 -10.31 -15.32
N ASP A 19 -27.38 -9.04 -15.62
CA ASP A 19 -28.19 -8.67 -16.80
C ASP A 19 -27.35 -8.66 -18.10
N THR A 20 -26.05 -8.99 -18.04
CA THR A 20 -25.18 -9.21 -19.22
C THR A 20 -25.54 -10.52 -19.90
N GLY A 21 -25.82 -10.49 -21.21
CA GLY A 21 -26.14 -11.68 -21.98
C GLY A 21 -26.74 -11.40 -23.35
N ASP A 22 -27.10 -12.48 -24.05
CA ASP A 22 -27.78 -12.44 -25.33
C ASP A 22 -29.30 -12.46 -25.14
N TYR A 23 -29.98 -11.46 -25.70
CA TYR A 23 -31.42 -11.30 -25.70
C TYR A 23 -31.98 -11.55 -27.10
N SER A 24 -33.10 -12.26 -27.20
CA SER A 24 -33.81 -12.51 -28.45
C SER A 24 -35.21 -11.87 -28.44
N CYS A 25 -35.57 -11.19 -29.52
CA CYS A 25 -36.94 -10.77 -29.81
C CYS A 25 -37.47 -11.66 -30.94
N ASN A 26 -38.53 -12.43 -30.68
CA ASN A 26 -39.21 -13.24 -31.69
C ASN A 26 -40.56 -12.61 -32.03
N ILE A 27 -40.76 -12.28 -33.29
CA ILE A 27 -41.99 -11.70 -33.83
C ILE A 27 -42.64 -12.75 -34.73
N SER A 28 -43.88 -13.11 -34.45
CA SER A 28 -44.63 -14.12 -35.21
C SER A 28 -46.00 -13.62 -35.64
N ASN A 29 -46.42 -14.05 -36.83
CA ASN A 29 -47.79 -13.95 -37.35
C ASN A 29 -48.20 -15.36 -37.88
N PRO A 30 -49.45 -15.58 -38.32
CA PRO A 30 -49.90 -16.91 -38.77
C PRO A 30 -49.19 -17.48 -40.02
N LEU A 31 -48.42 -16.66 -40.76
CA LEU A 31 -47.69 -17.04 -41.97
C LEU A 31 -46.18 -17.17 -41.76
N SER A 32 -45.58 -16.42 -40.82
CA SER A 32 -44.14 -16.38 -40.61
C SER A 32 -43.73 -16.00 -39.18
N SER A 33 -42.49 -16.36 -38.82
CA SER A 33 -41.82 -15.93 -37.59
C SER A 33 -40.42 -15.40 -37.94
N GLU A 34 -39.95 -14.40 -37.23
CA GLU A 34 -38.64 -13.78 -37.40
C GLU A 34 -38.00 -13.51 -36.03
N GLU A 35 -36.72 -13.82 -35.88
CA GLU A 35 -35.95 -13.65 -34.63
C GLU A 35 -34.83 -12.62 -34.83
N ALA A 36 -34.79 -11.61 -33.97
CA ALA A 36 -33.67 -10.69 -33.85
C ALA A 36 -32.91 -10.95 -32.53
N LYS A 37 -31.57 -10.91 -32.58
CA LYS A 37 -30.70 -11.13 -31.42
C LYS A 37 -29.88 -9.88 -31.09
N TYR A 38 -29.68 -9.62 -29.80
CA TYR A 38 -28.94 -8.49 -29.28
C TYR A 38 -28.06 -8.93 -28.10
N SER A 39 -26.76 -8.68 -28.17
CA SER A 39 -25.81 -8.99 -27.08
C SER A 39 -25.58 -7.74 -26.24
N MET A 40 -25.89 -7.82 -24.94
CA MET A 40 -25.80 -6.71 -24.00
C MET A 40 -24.71 -6.96 -22.96
N ILE A 41 -23.84 -5.97 -22.75
CA ILE A 41 -22.78 -6.00 -21.72
C ILE A 41 -23.03 -4.90 -20.69
N VAL A 42 -23.17 -5.28 -19.43
CA VAL A 42 -23.37 -4.33 -18.32
C VAL A 42 -22.05 -3.99 -17.64
N ASN A 43 -21.55 -2.78 -17.91
CA ASN A 43 -20.36 -2.25 -17.27
C ASN A 43 -20.72 -1.48 -15.99
N LEU A 44 -20.38 -2.04 -14.83
CA LEU A 44 -20.57 -1.44 -13.51
C LEU A 44 -19.23 -1.07 -12.87
N PRO A 45 -19.12 0.10 -12.20
CA PRO A 45 -17.90 0.49 -11.49
C PRO A 45 -17.59 -0.48 -10.33
N PRO A 46 -16.34 -0.52 -9.81
CA PRO A 46 -15.98 -1.37 -8.69
C PRO A 46 -16.78 -1.03 -7.43
N SER A 47 -17.61 -1.98 -6.97
CA SER A 47 -18.36 -1.88 -5.71
C SER A 47 -17.63 -2.63 -4.60
N CYS A 48 -16.97 -1.92 -3.69
CA CYS A 48 -16.45 -2.51 -2.46
C CYS A 48 -17.52 -2.48 -1.36
N SER A 49 -17.77 -3.62 -0.72
CA SER A 49 -18.62 -3.65 0.48
C SER A 49 -17.94 -2.94 1.66
N GLY A 50 -18.72 -2.55 2.67
CA GLY A 50 -18.16 -1.98 3.91
C GLY A 50 -17.14 -2.92 4.58
N GLY A 51 -17.34 -4.25 4.47
CA GLY A 51 -16.38 -5.25 4.96
C GLY A 51 -15.06 -5.25 4.20
N CYS A 52 -15.08 -5.04 2.87
CA CYS A 52 -13.87 -4.92 2.07
C CYS A 52 -13.05 -3.68 2.51
N ILE A 53 -13.72 -2.54 2.70
CA ILE A 53 -13.08 -1.29 3.13
C ILE A 53 -12.49 -1.44 4.53
N ALA A 54 -13.26 -1.98 5.48
CA ALA A 54 -12.80 -2.24 6.85
C ALA A 54 -11.58 -3.20 6.88
N GLY A 55 -11.61 -4.28 6.09
CA GLY A 55 -10.50 -5.23 5.98
C GLY A 55 -9.21 -4.58 5.48
N ILE A 56 -9.30 -3.73 4.45
CA ILE A 56 -8.14 -2.98 3.92
C ILE A 56 -7.56 -2.04 4.99
N VAL A 57 -8.40 -1.27 5.68
CA VAL A 57 -7.96 -0.33 6.73
C VAL A 57 -7.26 -1.09 7.86
N ILE A 58 -7.84 -2.19 8.34
CA ILE A 58 -7.26 -3.02 9.40
C ILE A 58 -5.90 -3.59 8.98
N ALA A 59 -5.79 -4.13 7.77
CA ALA A 59 -4.53 -4.67 7.23
C ALA A 59 -3.43 -3.59 7.16
N VAL A 60 -3.75 -2.40 6.64
CA VAL A 60 -2.81 -1.27 6.56
C VAL A 60 -2.34 -0.83 7.95
N LEU A 61 -3.24 -0.75 8.93
CA LEU A 61 -2.89 -0.40 10.31
C LEU A 61 -1.97 -1.44 10.97
N PHE A 62 -2.19 -2.74 10.75
CA PHE A 62 -1.28 -3.78 11.23
C PHE A 62 0.11 -3.70 10.60
N VAL A 63 0.21 -3.44 9.29
CA VAL A 63 1.50 -3.27 8.60
C VAL A 63 2.25 -2.05 9.15
N ILE A 64 1.59 -0.90 9.29
CA ILE A 64 2.20 0.32 9.86
C ILE A 64 2.62 0.08 11.32
N GLY A 65 1.77 -0.58 12.12
CA GLY A 65 2.07 -0.92 13.51
C GLY A 65 3.28 -1.86 13.65
N ALA A 66 3.40 -2.87 12.78
CA ALA A 66 4.54 -3.79 12.77
C ALA A 66 5.85 -3.08 12.37
N VAL A 67 5.82 -2.23 11.34
CA VAL A 67 7.00 -1.46 10.89
C VAL A 67 7.41 -0.43 11.94
N GLY A 68 6.46 0.37 12.47
CA GLY A 68 6.73 1.37 13.48
C GLY A 68 7.20 0.78 14.82
N GLY A 69 6.52 -0.27 15.30
CA GLY A 69 6.90 -1.00 16.50
C GLY A 69 8.26 -1.71 16.36
N GLY A 70 8.50 -2.35 15.21
CA GLY A 70 9.80 -2.96 14.89
C GLY A 70 10.93 -1.94 14.85
N TYR A 71 10.71 -0.78 14.23
CA TYR A 71 11.67 0.32 14.19
C TYR A 71 11.95 0.91 15.59
N TYR A 72 10.92 1.08 16.41
CA TYR A 72 11.06 1.52 17.81
C TYR A 72 11.90 0.54 18.64
N VAL A 73 11.62 -0.77 18.54
CA VAL A 73 12.38 -1.82 19.22
C VAL A 73 13.81 -1.93 18.70
N TYR A 74 14.04 -1.74 17.40
CA TYR A 74 15.38 -1.68 16.81
C TYR A 74 16.20 -0.53 17.41
N ASN A 75 15.63 0.68 17.47
CA ASN A 75 16.33 1.85 18.00
C ASN A 75 16.60 1.74 19.51
N THR A 76 15.68 1.17 20.31
CA THR A 76 15.94 0.97 21.75
C THR A 76 17.05 -0.06 22.01
N LYS A 77 17.17 -1.11 21.19
CA LYS A 77 18.30 -2.07 21.29
C LYS A 77 19.65 -1.46 20.91
N LYS A 78 19.68 -0.54 19.94
CA LYS A 78 20.89 0.21 19.58
C LYS A 78 21.46 0.99 20.78
N GLN A 79 20.59 1.63 21.58
CA GLN A 79 20.99 2.34 22.80
C GLN A 79 21.59 1.39 23.87
N GLN A 80 21.02 0.18 24.04
CA GLN A 80 21.48 -0.78 25.05
C GLN A 80 22.86 -1.39 24.73
N GLN A 81 23.21 -1.57 23.45
CA GLN A 81 24.52 -2.08 23.05
C GLN A 81 25.67 -1.16 23.49
N GLN A 82 25.42 0.14 23.65
CA GLN A 82 26.42 1.10 24.14
C GLN A 82 26.69 0.95 25.65
N SER A 83 25.70 0.53 26.44
CA SER A 83 25.85 0.34 27.89
C SER A 83 26.64 -0.94 28.25
N SER A 84 26.42 -2.04 27.51
CA SER A 84 27.09 -3.31 27.79
C SER A 84 28.58 -3.33 27.39
N ASN A 85 28.95 -2.63 26.31
CA ASN A 85 30.35 -2.52 25.88
C ASN A 85 31.23 -1.74 26.87
N THR A 86 30.68 -0.75 27.57
CA THR A 86 31.41 0.01 28.61
C THR A 86 31.79 -0.87 29.81
N ILE A 87 30.88 -1.75 30.27
CA ILE A 87 31.15 -2.63 31.42
C ILE A 87 32.24 -3.66 31.11
N ARG A 88 32.37 -4.11 29.86
CA ARG A 88 33.45 -5.03 29.45
C ARG A 88 34.83 -4.38 29.42
N ASN A 89 34.92 -3.08 29.15
CA ASN A 89 36.20 -2.36 29.08
C ASN A 89 36.76 -2.00 30.47
N ASN A 90 35.89 -1.70 31.45
CA ASN A 90 36.30 -1.28 32.79
C ASN A 90 37.00 -2.37 33.63
N ASN A 91 36.99 -3.63 33.18
CA ASN A 91 37.65 -4.75 33.86
C ASN A 91 39.06 -5.07 33.29
N LYS A 92 39.65 -4.21 32.46
CA LYS A 92 40.96 -4.46 31.83
C LYS A 92 41.98 -3.34 32.09
N ALA A 93 42.66 -3.49 33.23
CA ALA A 93 43.96 -2.94 33.61
C ALA A 93 44.08 -1.44 33.97
N GLU A 94 44.64 -1.21 35.16
CA GLU A 94 45.60 -0.14 35.47
C GLU A 94 46.88 -0.83 35.99
N PRO A 95 48.09 -0.24 35.81
CA PRO A 95 48.47 0.90 36.66
C PRO A 95 49.23 2.06 35.96
N GLN A 96 48.89 3.30 36.36
CA GLN A 96 49.78 4.44 36.72
C GLN A 96 51.19 4.59 36.07
N SER A 97 51.49 5.75 35.43
CA SER A 97 52.52 6.73 35.89
C SER A 97 52.80 7.95 34.96
N ASP A 98 52.91 9.13 35.61
CA ASP A 98 53.69 10.35 35.29
C ASP A 98 53.28 11.46 34.25
N ASN A 99 53.80 12.67 34.52
CA ASN A 99 53.39 14.00 34.02
C ASN A 99 54.30 14.59 32.91
N LYS A 100 53.77 15.50 32.06
CA LYS A 100 54.19 16.94 31.96
C LYS A 100 53.73 17.71 30.68
N VAL A 101 53.12 18.89 30.93
CA VAL A 101 53.32 20.23 30.28
C VAL A 101 53.04 20.48 28.77
N GLU A 102 51.96 21.26 28.57
CA GLU A 102 51.65 22.37 27.63
C GLU A 102 52.68 22.96 26.64
N GLU A 103 52.27 23.18 25.37
CA GLU A 103 52.25 24.52 24.71
C GLU A 103 51.33 24.54 23.45
N ALA A 104 51.09 25.74 22.88
CA ALA A 104 50.03 26.01 21.88
C ALA A 104 50.59 26.46 20.50
N VAL A 105 49.80 27.26 19.73
CA VAL A 105 50.23 28.08 18.55
C VAL A 105 50.40 27.21 17.26
N TYR A 106 49.87 27.47 16.04
CA TYR A 106 49.03 28.53 15.44
C TYR A 106 48.41 28.10 14.07
N GLU A 107 47.87 29.06 13.31
CA GLU A 107 46.94 28.92 12.18
C GLU A 107 47.44 28.31 10.86
N ASN A 108 46.54 27.51 10.25
CA ASN A 108 46.03 27.58 8.87
C ASN A 108 46.94 28.12 7.73
N THR A 109 47.07 27.36 6.64
CA THR A 109 47.53 27.89 5.34
C THR A 109 46.75 27.23 4.21
N SER A 110 46.00 28.04 3.47
CA SER A 110 45.31 27.67 2.23
C SER A 110 46.26 27.73 1.04
N ALA A 111 46.16 26.76 0.12
CA ALA A 111 46.81 26.80 -1.20
C ALA A 111 45.85 26.32 -2.30
N ILE A 112 45.65 27.18 -3.31
CA ILE A 112 44.50 27.24 -4.25
C ILE A 112 45.03 27.83 -5.57
N TYR A 113 44.80 27.30 -6.77
CA TYR A 113 44.29 25.99 -7.22
C TYR A 113 45.30 25.40 -8.23
N GLU A 114 45.07 24.16 -8.72
CA GLU A 114 44.96 23.86 -10.17
C GLU A 114 44.62 22.38 -10.42
N ASN A 115 43.77 22.12 -11.42
CA ASN A 115 43.74 20.94 -12.30
C ASN A 115 42.67 21.20 -13.39
N GLU A 116 43.01 20.83 -14.63
CA GLU A 116 42.25 21.08 -15.88
C GLU A 116 40.91 20.32 -15.97
#